data_AF-A0A969U103-F1
#
_entry.id   AF-A0A969U103-F1
#
_cell.length_a   1.000
_cell.length_b   1.000
_cell.length_c   1.000
_cell.angle_alpha   90.00
_cell.angle_beta   90.00
_cell.angle_gamma   90.00
#
_symmetry.space_group_name_H-M   'P 1'
#
loop_
_entity.id
_entity.type
_entity.pdbx_description
1 polymer ?
#
loop_
_entity_poly.entity_id
_entity_poly.type
_entity_poly.pdbx_seq_one_letter_code
_entity_poly.pdbx_strand_id
1 'polypeptide(L)'
;MFAGPAIAQSGPSGPSAGSAATVQYDVELNVAPRCGWASGGQPAARVDLGSLDIAGSKDVPFALDCNTPFVIRVSSLNGGLVNDGTSSIDFPTSFTDLVNYDLRMRLGVRRLNGDTDTRTRDCNSAQVWQLVLAANCDFGGTAIGEGWSSNNAVANANDPGLPASRLRLSWSERTRGAPTRVAGSYSDVLTVSVEAQS
;
A
#
# COMPACT_ATOMS: atom_id res chain seq x y z
N MET A 1 -3.34 -49.01 96.96
CA MET A 1 -4.09 -49.66 95.87
C MET A 1 -4.67 -48.56 94.99
N PHE A 2 -4.13 -48.46 93.77
CA PHE A 2 -4.57 -47.82 92.52
C PHE A 2 -5.32 -46.46 92.48
N ALA A 3 -4.68 -45.49 91.81
CA ALA A 3 -5.30 -44.41 91.03
C ALA A 3 -4.58 -44.30 89.66
N GLY A 4 -5.34 -44.32 88.55
CA GLY A 4 -4.85 -44.03 87.17
C GLY A 4 -5.03 -42.55 86.80
N PRO A 5 -5.11 -42.14 85.51
CA PRO A 5 -4.70 -42.77 84.25
C PRO A 5 -3.52 -42.03 83.57
N ALA A 6 -2.99 -42.63 82.49
CA ALA A 6 -1.89 -42.08 81.70
C ALA A 6 -2.31 -40.88 80.83
N ILE A 7 -1.46 -39.86 80.76
CA ILE A 7 -1.62 -38.68 79.88
C ILE A 7 -0.96 -39.03 78.55
N ALA A 8 -1.72 -38.97 77.45
CA ALA A 8 -1.20 -39.14 76.09
C ALA A 8 -0.34 -37.92 75.71
N GLN A 9 0.91 -38.14 75.33
CA GLN A 9 1.77 -37.11 74.75
C GLN A 9 1.51 -37.02 73.24
N SER A 10 1.00 -35.87 72.80
CA SER A 10 0.94 -35.50 71.39
C SER A 10 2.35 -35.28 70.85
N GLY A 11 2.80 -36.14 69.95
CA GLY A 11 4.05 -35.97 69.22
C GLY A 11 4.01 -34.75 68.30
N PRO A 12 5.16 -34.10 68.02
CA PRO A 12 5.22 -32.97 67.11
C PRO A 12 4.86 -33.42 65.69
N SER A 13 3.81 -32.82 65.15
CA SER A 13 3.45 -32.88 63.74
C SER A 13 4.61 -32.35 62.89
N GLY A 14 5.17 -33.22 62.04
CA GLY A 14 6.21 -32.86 61.06
C GLY A 14 5.72 -31.84 60.03
N PRO A 15 6.63 -31.18 59.30
CA PRO A 15 6.28 -30.10 58.38
C PRO A 15 5.32 -30.60 57.29
N SER A 16 4.20 -29.89 57.13
CA SER A 16 3.24 -30.16 56.06
C SER A 16 3.91 -29.92 54.70
N ALA A 17 3.67 -30.82 53.75
CA ALA A 17 4.09 -30.67 52.36
C ALA A 17 3.72 -29.27 51.85
N GLY A 18 4.72 -28.48 51.45
CA GLY A 18 4.51 -27.14 50.91
C GLY A 18 3.62 -27.21 49.68
N SER A 19 2.47 -26.53 49.72
CA SER A 19 1.60 -26.38 48.56
C SER A 19 2.41 -25.83 47.39
N ALA A 20 2.32 -26.47 46.22
CA ALA A 20 2.95 -25.97 45.01
C ALA A 20 2.40 -24.57 44.70
N ALA A 21 3.24 -23.54 44.88
CA ALA A 21 2.88 -22.17 44.54
C ALA A 21 2.93 -22.03 43.01
N THR A 22 1.79 -21.80 42.40
CA THR A 22 1.70 -21.48 40.97
C THR A 22 1.88 -19.98 40.82
N VAL A 23 2.87 -19.55 40.05
CA VAL A 23 3.06 -18.15 39.68
C VAL A 23 2.54 -17.98 38.25
N GLN A 24 1.52 -17.15 38.09
CA GLN A 24 1.03 -16.72 36.77
C GLN A 24 1.69 -15.39 36.42
N TYR A 25 2.21 -15.30 35.20
CA TYR A 25 2.77 -14.09 34.63
C TYR A 25 1.89 -13.69 33.45
N ASP A 26 1.38 -12.46 33.47
CA ASP A 26 0.79 -11.85 32.29
C ASP A 26 1.90 -11.23 31.44
N VAL A 27 2.03 -11.69 30.20
CA VAL A 27 3.00 -11.16 29.24
C VAL A 27 2.24 -10.32 28.23
N GLU A 28 2.41 -9.01 28.31
CA GLU A 28 1.86 -8.06 27.33
C GLU A 28 2.94 -7.65 26.34
N LEU A 29 2.62 -7.70 25.05
CA LEU A 29 3.47 -7.22 23.97
C LEU A 29 2.69 -6.20 23.15
N ASN A 30 3.27 -5.03 22.94
CA ASN A 30 2.73 -4.01 22.05
C ASN A 30 3.48 -4.04 20.70
N VAL A 31 2.74 -4.12 19.60
CA VAL A 31 3.29 -4.04 18.24
C VAL A 31 2.91 -2.70 17.64
N ALA A 32 3.90 -1.85 17.35
CA ALA A 32 3.65 -0.55 16.74
C ALA A 32 3.08 -0.68 15.32
N PRO A 33 2.19 0.25 14.89
CA PRO A 33 1.74 0.32 13.51
C PRO A 33 2.93 0.66 12.60
N ARG A 34 3.05 -0.08 11.50
CA ARG A 34 4.04 0.12 10.45
C ARG A 34 3.38 -0.10 9.10
N CYS A 35 3.70 0.76 8.15
CA CYS A 35 3.31 0.57 6.76
C CYS A 35 4.33 1.22 5.84
N GLY A 36 4.71 0.50 4.81
CA GLY A 36 5.73 0.91 3.86
C GLY A 36 5.88 -0.10 2.74
N TRP A 37 6.86 0.14 1.88
CA TRP A 37 7.29 -0.82 0.89
C TRP A 37 7.95 -2.02 1.56
N ALA A 38 7.64 -3.21 1.09
CA ALA A 38 8.43 -4.39 1.43
C ALA A 38 9.86 -4.22 0.89
N SER A 39 10.83 -4.91 1.50
CA SER A 39 12.22 -4.89 1.02
C SER A 39 12.30 -5.35 -0.43
N GLY A 40 12.84 -4.50 -1.32
CA GLY A 40 12.88 -4.74 -2.77
C GLY A 40 11.53 -4.71 -3.48
N GLY A 41 10.46 -4.35 -2.77
CA GLY A 41 9.08 -4.29 -3.26
C GLY A 41 8.65 -2.90 -3.73
N GLN A 42 9.57 -1.93 -3.80
CA GLN A 42 9.26 -0.60 -4.32
C GLN A 42 8.93 -0.66 -5.83
N PRO A 43 8.05 0.23 -6.35
CA PRO A 43 7.87 0.39 -7.78
C PRO A 43 9.21 0.66 -8.49
N ALA A 44 9.35 0.17 -9.72
CA ALA A 44 10.54 0.42 -10.53
C ALA A 44 10.77 1.93 -10.73
N ALA A 45 12.01 2.38 -10.58
CA ALA A 45 12.38 3.80 -10.70
C ALA A 45 12.19 4.36 -12.12
N ARG A 46 12.20 3.49 -13.15
CA ARG A 46 11.96 3.85 -14.54
C ARG A 46 11.18 2.75 -15.24
N VAL A 47 10.19 3.16 -16.02
CA VAL A 47 9.34 2.27 -16.82
C VAL A 47 9.36 2.77 -18.26
N ASP A 48 9.82 1.93 -19.18
CA ASP A 48 9.77 2.22 -20.61
C ASP A 48 8.43 1.75 -21.18
N LEU A 49 7.66 2.71 -21.71
CA LEU A 49 6.37 2.45 -22.34
C LEU A 49 6.53 2.03 -23.80
N GLY A 50 7.68 2.28 -24.43
CA GLY A 50 7.92 2.04 -25.84
C GLY A 50 7.25 3.08 -26.73
N SER A 51 6.80 2.66 -27.92
CA SER A 51 6.12 3.56 -28.85
C SER A 51 4.72 3.92 -28.37
N LEU A 52 4.43 5.22 -28.30
CA LEU A 52 3.10 5.73 -27.99
C LEU A 52 2.14 5.61 -29.19
N ASP A 53 2.65 5.47 -30.41
CA ASP A 53 1.83 5.44 -31.64
C ASP A 53 0.90 4.23 -31.70
N ILE A 54 1.24 3.18 -30.96
CA ILE A 54 0.46 1.94 -30.84
C ILE A 54 -0.08 1.88 -29.41
N ALA A 55 -1.35 1.52 -29.26
CA ALA A 55 -1.95 1.32 -27.94
C ALA A 55 -1.19 0.25 -27.15
N GLY A 56 -1.04 0.45 -25.85
CA GLY A 56 -0.27 -0.47 -25.01
C GLY A 56 -0.54 -0.33 -23.52
N SER A 57 0.09 -1.22 -22.75
CA SER A 57 0.07 -1.17 -21.30
C SER A 57 1.34 -1.72 -20.67
N LYS A 58 1.67 -1.25 -19.47
CA LYS A 58 2.78 -1.71 -18.66
C LYS A 58 2.35 -1.89 -17.21
N ASP A 59 2.69 -3.03 -16.64
CA ASP A 59 2.50 -3.29 -15.21
C ASP A 59 3.76 -2.89 -14.44
N VAL A 60 3.55 -2.13 -13.37
CA VAL A 60 4.57 -1.78 -12.38
C VAL A 60 4.23 -2.53 -11.10
N PRO A 61 4.85 -3.69 -10.85
CA PRO A 61 4.59 -4.45 -9.63
C PRO A 61 5.15 -3.70 -8.42
N PHE A 62 4.52 -3.89 -7.28
CA PHE A 62 5.02 -3.45 -5.98
C PHE A 62 4.51 -4.36 -4.87
N ALA A 63 5.18 -4.32 -3.72
CA ALA A 63 4.80 -5.09 -2.55
C ALA A 63 4.86 -4.22 -1.28
N LEU A 64 3.90 -4.41 -0.40
CA LEU A 64 3.72 -3.63 0.82
C LEU A 64 4.02 -4.49 2.06
N ASP A 65 4.52 -3.88 3.12
CA ASP A 65 4.63 -4.46 4.46
C ASP A 65 3.95 -3.52 5.47
N CYS A 66 2.63 -3.68 5.58
CA CYS A 66 1.72 -2.90 6.39
C CYS A 66 0.98 -3.83 7.34
N ASN A 67 1.17 -3.63 8.65
CA ASN A 67 0.49 -4.40 9.71
C ASN A 67 -0.76 -3.69 10.27
N THR A 68 -1.15 -2.58 9.65
CA THR A 68 -2.27 -1.70 10.02
C THR A 68 -2.98 -1.27 8.74
N PRO A 69 -4.27 -0.87 8.81
CA PRO A 69 -4.90 -0.06 7.77
C PRO A 69 -3.97 1.00 7.20
N PHE A 70 -4.07 1.27 5.90
CA PHE A 70 -3.14 2.14 5.20
C PHE A 70 -3.83 2.94 4.11
N VAL A 71 -3.18 4.01 3.69
CA VAL A 71 -3.56 4.81 2.53
C VAL A 71 -2.45 4.73 1.50
N ILE A 72 -2.81 4.50 0.24
CA ILE A 72 -1.89 4.60 -0.90
C ILE A 72 -2.35 5.71 -1.84
N ARG A 73 -1.40 6.55 -2.26
CA ARG A 73 -1.65 7.66 -3.17
C ARG A 73 -0.66 7.71 -4.31
N VAL A 74 -1.11 8.25 -5.42
CA VAL A 74 -0.31 8.50 -6.62
C VAL A 74 -0.50 9.96 -7.02
N SER A 75 0.61 10.62 -7.36
CA SER A 75 0.60 11.90 -8.05
C SER A 75 1.47 11.83 -9.30
N SER A 76 1.06 12.57 -10.33
CA SER A 76 1.82 12.83 -11.54
C SER A 76 2.35 14.26 -11.50
N LEU A 77 3.63 14.43 -11.86
CA LEU A 77 4.27 15.73 -11.93
C LEU A 77 3.59 16.62 -12.99
N ASN A 78 3.31 16.04 -14.16
CA ASN A 78 2.87 16.77 -15.34
C ASN A 78 1.41 16.51 -15.75
N GLY A 79 0.70 15.60 -15.07
CA GLY A 79 -0.65 15.18 -15.42
C GLY A 79 -0.72 14.28 -16.66
N GLY A 80 0.43 13.84 -17.18
CA GLY A 80 0.57 13.08 -18.41
C GLY A 80 2.02 13.10 -18.89
N LEU A 81 2.32 12.36 -19.95
CA LEU A 81 3.65 12.34 -20.55
C LEU A 81 3.86 13.63 -21.34
N VAL A 82 4.87 14.42 -20.98
CA VAL A 82 5.23 15.67 -21.65
C VAL A 82 6.43 15.43 -22.56
N ASN A 83 6.41 16.04 -23.75
CA ASN A 83 7.54 15.96 -24.66
C ASN A 83 8.76 16.68 -24.07
N ASP A 84 9.89 15.99 -23.99
CA ASP A 84 11.12 16.49 -23.35
C ASP A 84 11.78 17.65 -24.13
N GLY A 85 11.37 17.88 -25.39
CA GLY A 85 11.96 18.86 -26.31
C GLY A 85 11.16 20.15 -26.51
N THR A 86 10.01 20.33 -25.85
CA THR A 86 9.03 21.38 -26.23
C THR A 86 8.99 22.60 -25.33
N SER A 87 9.97 22.82 -24.45
CA SER A 87 9.93 23.83 -23.38
C SER A 87 9.73 25.31 -23.79
N SER A 88 9.52 25.64 -25.07
CA SER A 88 9.31 27.03 -25.52
C SER A 88 8.58 27.21 -26.86
N ILE A 89 7.81 26.24 -27.38
CA ILE A 89 7.14 26.38 -28.68
C ILE A 89 5.62 26.30 -28.52
N ASP A 90 4.93 27.40 -28.83
CA ASP A 90 3.49 27.38 -29.01
C ASP A 90 3.15 26.62 -30.29
N PHE A 91 2.62 25.42 -30.14
CA PHE A 91 2.15 24.64 -31.28
C PHE A 91 0.76 25.08 -31.73
N PRO A 92 0.44 25.00 -33.03
CA PRO A 92 -0.93 25.05 -33.48
C PRO A 92 -1.77 23.98 -32.75
N THR A 93 -3.07 24.24 -32.55
CA THR A 93 -3.99 23.31 -31.86
C THR A 93 -4.12 21.92 -32.51
N SER A 94 -3.61 21.77 -33.74
CA SER A 94 -3.50 20.49 -34.44
C SER A 94 -2.36 19.60 -33.94
N PHE A 95 -1.51 20.08 -33.03
CA PHE A 95 -0.43 19.31 -32.40
C PHE A 95 -0.57 19.28 -30.88
N THR A 96 0.05 18.28 -30.24
CA THR A 96 0.13 18.18 -28.78
C THR A 96 1.48 17.64 -28.32
N ASP A 97 1.96 18.20 -27.22
CA ASP A 97 3.15 17.80 -26.49
C ASP A 97 2.82 17.11 -25.16
N LEU A 98 1.53 16.87 -24.87
CA LEU A 98 1.06 16.15 -23.69
C LEU A 98 0.25 14.91 -24.12
N VAL A 99 0.60 13.76 -23.55
CA VAL A 99 -0.10 12.49 -23.78
C VAL A 99 -0.60 11.94 -22.45
N ASN A 100 -1.92 11.91 -22.29
CA ASN A 100 -2.55 11.28 -21.12
C ASN A 100 -2.45 9.76 -21.19
N TYR A 101 -2.44 9.14 -20.02
CA TYR A 101 -2.51 7.69 -19.86
C TYR A 101 -3.45 7.34 -18.71
N ASP A 102 -4.00 6.13 -18.76
CA ASP A 102 -4.82 5.59 -17.69
C ASP A 102 -3.98 4.80 -16.70
N LEU A 103 -4.41 4.84 -15.46
CA LEU A 103 -3.81 4.21 -14.30
C LEU A 103 -4.83 3.26 -13.69
N ARG A 104 -4.46 1.98 -13.58
CA ARG A 104 -5.22 0.97 -12.86
C ARG A 104 -4.42 0.46 -11.68
N MET A 105 -4.81 0.85 -10.48
CA MET A 105 -4.22 0.36 -9.23
C MET A 105 -4.91 -0.94 -8.83
N ARG A 106 -4.14 -2.01 -8.64
CA ARG A 106 -4.58 -3.28 -8.05
C ARG A 106 -3.84 -3.51 -6.74
N LEU A 107 -4.56 -3.74 -5.66
CA LEU A 107 -4.02 -4.06 -4.35
C LEU A 107 -4.48 -5.46 -3.93
N GLY A 108 -3.53 -6.32 -3.58
CA GLY A 108 -3.79 -7.49 -2.75
C GLY A 108 -3.73 -7.10 -1.29
N VAL A 109 -4.77 -7.43 -0.54
CA VAL A 109 -4.88 -7.11 0.89
C VAL A 109 -5.48 -8.29 1.65
N ARG A 110 -5.23 -8.36 2.95
CA ARG A 110 -5.93 -9.24 3.89
C ARG A 110 -6.81 -8.39 4.79
N ARG A 111 -8.11 -8.66 4.78
CA ARG A 111 -9.05 -8.02 5.69
C ARG A 111 -8.82 -8.51 7.11
N LEU A 112 -9.19 -7.69 8.10
CA LEU A 112 -9.03 -8.05 9.51
C LEU A 112 -9.87 -9.27 9.94
N ASN A 113 -10.87 -9.68 9.14
CA ASN A 113 -11.61 -10.93 9.35
C ASN A 113 -10.85 -12.19 8.88
N GLY A 114 -9.65 -12.03 8.29
CA GLY A 114 -8.82 -13.12 7.78
C GLY A 114 -8.94 -13.37 6.29
N ASP A 115 -9.90 -12.78 5.57
CA ASP A 115 -10.07 -13.03 4.13
C ASP A 115 -9.03 -12.27 3.28
N THR A 116 -8.56 -12.90 2.21
CA THR A 116 -7.77 -12.22 1.17
C THR A 116 -8.70 -11.55 0.16
N ASP A 117 -8.34 -10.34 -0.29
CA ASP A 117 -9.12 -9.56 -1.24
C ASP A 117 -8.20 -8.95 -2.32
N THR A 118 -8.75 -8.76 -3.51
CA THR A 118 -8.14 -7.93 -4.57
C THR A 118 -9.02 -6.71 -4.79
N ARG A 119 -8.50 -5.55 -4.44
CA ARG A 119 -9.18 -4.28 -4.71
C ARG A 119 -8.61 -3.66 -5.96
N THR A 120 -9.44 -3.04 -6.80
CA THR A 120 -9.01 -2.32 -8.01
C THR A 120 -9.67 -0.94 -8.11
N ARG A 121 -8.91 0.05 -8.58
CA ARG A 121 -9.37 1.40 -8.91
C ARG A 121 -8.70 1.91 -10.19
N ASP A 122 -9.42 2.78 -10.87
CA ASP A 122 -9.02 3.39 -12.14
C ASP A 122 -8.99 4.90 -12.01
N CYS A 123 -7.96 5.52 -12.55
CA CYS A 123 -7.83 6.97 -12.71
C CYS A 123 -7.11 7.29 -14.02
N ASN A 124 -7.19 8.54 -14.46
CA ASN A 124 -6.39 9.07 -15.56
C ASN A 124 -5.24 9.93 -15.02
N SER A 125 -4.13 10.02 -15.76
CA SER A 125 -2.95 10.83 -15.40
C SER A 125 -3.32 12.28 -15.06
N ALA A 126 -4.30 12.87 -15.75
CA ALA A 126 -4.74 14.23 -15.48
C ALA A 126 -5.47 14.37 -14.13
N GLN A 127 -6.09 13.29 -13.63
CA GLN A 127 -6.80 13.28 -12.34
C GLN A 127 -5.87 13.11 -11.15
N VAL A 128 -4.66 12.56 -11.38
CA VAL A 128 -3.60 12.47 -10.38
C VAL A 128 -2.56 13.57 -10.54
N TRP A 129 -2.82 14.57 -11.39
CA TRP A 129 -1.91 15.68 -11.56
C TRP A 129 -1.75 16.45 -10.26
N GLN A 130 -0.52 16.65 -9.80
CA GLN A 130 -0.22 17.28 -8.51
C GLN A 130 -0.76 18.72 -8.36
N LEU A 131 -1.03 19.42 -9.46
CA LEU A 131 -1.60 20.77 -9.45
C LEU A 131 -3.13 20.79 -9.43
N VAL A 132 -3.76 19.62 -9.56
CA VAL A 132 -5.22 19.46 -9.45
C VAL A 132 -5.53 18.94 -8.05
N LEU A 133 -6.43 19.64 -7.34
CA LEU A 133 -7.03 19.09 -6.13
C LEU A 133 -7.71 17.77 -6.49
N ALA A 134 -7.29 16.66 -5.87
CA ALA A 134 -7.56 15.27 -6.25
C ALA A 134 -9.04 14.82 -6.15
N ALA A 135 -10.01 15.66 -6.51
CA ALA A 135 -11.43 15.45 -6.23
C ALA A 135 -12.07 14.28 -7.00
N ASN A 136 -11.41 13.72 -8.03
CA ASN A 136 -12.04 12.76 -8.95
C ASN A 136 -11.30 11.41 -9.08
N CYS A 137 -10.27 11.14 -8.28
CA CYS A 137 -9.51 9.90 -8.34
C CYS A 137 -9.29 9.33 -6.93
N ASP A 138 -9.78 8.10 -6.69
CA ASP A 138 -9.74 7.45 -5.38
C ASP A 138 -8.34 7.31 -4.80
N PHE A 139 -7.31 7.12 -5.63
CA PHE A 139 -5.91 7.02 -5.20
C PHE A 139 -5.08 8.26 -5.58
N GLY A 140 -5.71 9.35 -6.02
CA GLY A 140 -5.03 10.60 -6.31
C GLY A 140 -4.76 11.35 -5.01
N GLY A 141 -3.57 11.94 -4.88
CA GLY A 141 -3.26 12.75 -3.71
C GLY A 141 -1.80 13.19 -3.67
N THR A 142 -1.59 14.34 -3.04
CA THR A 142 -0.25 14.94 -2.80
C THR A 142 0.08 15.02 -1.32
N ALA A 143 -0.94 15.09 -0.46
CA ALA A 143 -0.79 15.23 0.98
C ALA A 143 -1.07 13.92 1.75
N ILE A 144 -0.62 13.90 3.00
CA ILE A 144 -0.99 12.87 3.98
C ILE A 144 -2.50 12.94 4.23
N GLY A 145 -3.15 11.79 4.34
CA GLY A 145 -4.60 11.65 4.49
C GLY A 145 -5.38 11.67 3.17
N GLU A 146 -4.71 11.91 2.04
CA GLU A 146 -5.30 11.79 0.70
C GLU A 146 -4.98 10.44 0.06
N GLY A 147 -5.86 10.01 -0.84
CA GLY A 147 -5.71 8.79 -1.62
C GLY A 147 -6.57 7.64 -1.12
N TRP A 148 -6.17 6.42 -1.48
CA TRP A 148 -7.04 5.26 -1.40
C TRP A 148 -6.78 4.46 -0.12
N SER A 149 -7.77 4.51 0.77
CA SER A 149 -7.74 3.74 2.02
C SER A 149 -7.98 2.23 1.79
N SER A 150 -7.13 1.42 2.43
CA SER A 150 -7.30 -0.03 2.56
C SER A 150 -8.50 -0.40 3.44
N ASN A 151 -9.11 0.56 4.15
CA ASN A 151 -10.14 0.38 5.17
C ASN A 151 -9.65 -0.61 6.25
N ASN A 152 -10.44 -1.62 6.58
CA ASN A 152 -10.09 -2.66 7.54
C ASN A 152 -9.21 -3.77 6.94
N ALA A 153 -8.17 -3.40 6.18
CA ALA A 153 -7.29 -4.36 5.53
C ALA A 153 -5.81 -3.98 5.64
N VAL A 154 -4.98 -5.01 5.74
CA VAL A 154 -3.52 -4.95 5.84
C VAL A 154 -2.90 -5.58 4.60
N ALA A 155 -1.60 -5.39 4.38
CA ALA A 155 -0.89 -6.00 3.25
C ALA A 155 0.51 -6.38 3.68
N ASN A 156 0.89 -7.66 3.54
CA ASN A 156 2.21 -8.13 3.89
C ASN A 156 2.76 -8.96 2.73
N ALA A 157 3.88 -8.54 2.15
CA ALA A 157 4.53 -9.22 1.04
C ALA A 157 4.92 -10.67 1.32
N ASN A 158 5.08 -11.04 2.59
CA ASN A 158 5.42 -12.39 3.02
C ASN A 158 4.17 -13.27 3.25
N ASP A 159 2.96 -12.73 3.06
CA ASP A 159 1.73 -13.51 3.17
C ASP A 159 1.52 -14.33 1.87
N PRO A 160 1.64 -15.67 1.92
CA PRO A 160 1.60 -16.50 0.73
C PRO A 160 0.22 -16.58 0.06
N GLY A 161 -0.84 -16.16 0.75
CA GLY A 161 -2.20 -16.11 0.19
C GLY A 161 -2.54 -14.77 -0.46
N LEU A 162 -1.68 -13.76 -0.31
CA LEU A 162 -1.99 -12.40 -0.75
C LEU A 162 -1.90 -12.28 -2.28
N PRO A 163 -2.92 -11.72 -2.96
CA PRO A 163 -2.81 -11.40 -4.38
C PRO A 163 -1.68 -10.38 -4.64
N ALA A 164 -1.06 -10.45 -5.83
CA ALA A 164 -0.04 -9.47 -6.20
C ALA A 164 -0.63 -8.07 -6.41
N SER A 165 0.06 -7.06 -5.89
CA SER A 165 -0.23 -5.65 -6.10
C SER A 165 0.54 -5.07 -7.29
N ARG A 166 -0.08 -4.16 -8.03
CA ARG A 166 0.51 -3.51 -9.21
C ARG A 166 -0.20 -2.22 -9.58
N LEU A 167 0.55 -1.30 -10.18
CA LEU A 167 0.01 -0.15 -10.92
C LEU A 167 0.16 -0.43 -12.41
N ARG A 168 -0.95 -0.52 -13.13
CA ARG A 168 -0.93 -0.65 -14.59
C ARG A 168 -1.07 0.72 -15.23
N LEU A 169 -0.15 1.07 -16.11
CA LEU A 169 -0.25 2.20 -17.01
C LEU A 169 -0.79 1.70 -18.34
N SER A 170 -1.72 2.42 -18.96
CA SER A 170 -2.22 2.12 -20.31
C SER A 170 -2.41 3.37 -21.13
N TRP A 171 -2.06 3.30 -22.40
CA TRP A 171 -2.21 4.41 -23.35
C TRP A 171 -2.89 3.92 -24.62
N SER A 172 -3.60 4.84 -25.26
CA SER A 172 -4.24 4.59 -26.54
C SER A 172 -3.36 5.06 -27.70
N GLU A 173 -3.55 4.40 -28.84
CA GLU A 173 -3.11 4.93 -30.12
C GLU A 173 -3.84 6.24 -30.43
N ARG A 174 -3.27 7.05 -31.32
CA ARG A 174 -3.88 8.31 -31.72
C ARG A 174 -5.18 8.03 -32.50
N THR A 175 -6.30 8.50 -31.97
CA THR A 175 -7.59 8.47 -32.68
C THR A 175 -7.63 9.51 -33.80
N ARG A 176 -8.37 9.19 -34.87
CA ARG A 176 -8.59 10.11 -35.99
C ARG A 176 -9.28 11.39 -35.50
N GLY A 177 -8.69 12.54 -35.81
CA GLY A 177 -9.18 13.86 -35.36
C GLY A 177 -8.56 14.35 -34.05
N ALA A 178 -7.80 13.52 -33.33
CA ALA A 178 -6.97 13.98 -32.22
C ALA A 178 -5.75 14.77 -32.74
N PRO A 179 -5.24 15.75 -31.96
CA PRO A 179 -4.00 16.45 -32.27
C PRO A 179 -2.85 15.48 -32.54
N THR A 180 -1.99 15.86 -33.48
CA THR A 180 -0.79 15.09 -33.83
C THR A 180 0.26 15.26 -32.74
N ARG A 181 0.84 14.17 -32.27
CA ARG A 181 1.92 14.25 -31.27
C ARG A 181 3.16 14.86 -31.91
N VAL A 182 3.80 15.79 -31.20
CA VAL A 182 5.09 16.34 -31.59
C VAL A 182 6.15 15.23 -31.54
N ALA A 183 7.02 15.16 -32.54
CA ALA A 183 8.09 14.17 -32.54
C ALA A 183 9.02 14.39 -31.34
N GLY A 184 9.36 13.33 -30.61
CA GLY A 184 10.29 13.41 -29.49
C GLY A 184 10.09 12.32 -28.46
N SER A 185 10.88 12.41 -27.39
CA SER A 185 10.70 11.59 -26.20
C SER A 185 9.68 12.23 -25.28
N TYR A 186 8.88 11.40 -24.61
CA TYR A 186 7.81 11.83 -23.74
C TYR A 186 8.05 11.23 -22.35
N SER A 187 7.98 12.04 -21.30
CA SER A 187 8.23 11.59 -19.94
C SER A 187 7.28 12.21 -18.92
N ASP A 188 7.07 11.49 -17.83
CA ASP A 188 6.35 11.93 -16.64
C ASP A 188 6.99 11.30 -15.40
N VAL A 189 6.81 11.94 -14.26
CA VAL A 189 7.26 11.43 -12.96
C VAL A 189 6.04 11.14 -12.11
N LEU A 190 5.82 9.85 -11.85
CA LEU A 190 4.81 9.39 -10.91
C LEU A 190 5.43 9.22 -9.53
N THR A 191 4.85 9.86 -8.53
CA THR A 191 5.17 9.63 -7.11
C THR A 191 4.11 8.73 -6.51
N VAL A 192 4.51 7.55 -6.04
CA VAL A 192 3.63 6.65 -5.29
C VAL A 192 4.05 6.68 -3.84
N SER A 193 3.10 6.96 -2.95
CA SER A 193 3.33 7.02 -1.51
C SER A 193 2.35 6.12 -0.78
N VAL A 194 2.81 5.56 0.34
CA VAL A 194 2.00 4.72 1.22
C VAL A 194 2.25 5.14 2.66
N GLU A 195 1.21 5.15 3.47
CA GLU A 195 1.29 5.51 4.88
C GLU A 195 0.32 4.69 5.72
N ALA A 196 0.67 4.53 7.00
CA ALA A 196 -0.24 3.94 7.97
C ALA A 196 -1.43 4.87 8.22
N GLN A 197 -2.62 4.30 8.28
CA GLN A 197 -3.82 4.96 8.73
C GLN A 197 -3.97 4.69 10.24
N SER A 198 -3.88 5.76 11.03
CA SER A 198 -4.08 5.74 12.48
C SER A 198 -5.55 5.85 12.86
#